data_AF-A0A2T4KJL2-F1
#
_entry.id   AF-A0A2T4KJL2-F1
#
_cell.length_a   1.000
_cell.length_b   1.000
_cell.length_c   1.000
_cell.angle_alpha   90.00
_cell.angle_beta   90.00
_cell.angle_gamma   90.00
#
_symmetry.space_group_name_H-M   'P 1'
#
loop_
_entity.id
_entity.type
_entity.pdbx_description
1 polymer ?
#
loop_
_entity_poly.entity_id
_entity_poly.type
_entity_poly.pdbx_seq_one_letter_code
_entity_poly.pdbx_strand_id
1 'polypeptide(L)' 'QLLNTGQYQISKTSLYKYVSFIPVNGEATISLSGFKYNLDHQRLEIGSTLTISNEVEEEVATIDLEEGQVLQMKSKDL' A
#
# COMPACT_ATOMS: atom_id res chain seq x y z
N GLN A 1 8.81 -4.77 -2.52
CA GLN A 1 9.29 -4.80 -1.12
C GLN A 1 8.25 -5.52 -0.29
N LEU A 2 8.64 -6.55 0.46
CA LEU A 2 7.73 -7.21 1.40
C LEU A 2 7.63 -6.37 2.68
N LEU A 3 6.42 -6.05 3.10
CA LEU A 3 6.12 -5.35 4.35
C LEU A 3 5.48 -6.33 5.33
N ASN A 4 5.89 -6.23 6.59
CA ASN A 4 5.29 -6.94 7.72
C ASN A 4 4.41 -5.98 8.51
N THR A 5 3.75 -6.46 9.56
CA THR A 5 2.99 -5.59 10.45
C THR A 5 3.85 -4.46 11.00
N GLY A 6 3.31 -3.26 11.01
CA GLY A 6 3.99 -2.05 11.44
C GLY A 6 3.73 -0.86 10.52
N GLN A 7 4.33 0.27 10.89
CA GLN A 7 4.15 1.53 10.20
C GLN A 7 5.35 1.85 9.29
N TYR A 8 5.06 2.29 8.07
CA TYR A 8 6.04 2.65 7.05
C TYR A 8 5.71 4.02 6.46
N GLN A 9 6.75 4.72 6.00
CA GLN A 9 6.59 5.99 5.31
C GLN A 9 7.15 5.91 3.90
N ILE A 10 6.48 6.59 2.97
CA ILE A 10 6.92 6.75 1.59
C ILE A 10 6.88 8.23 1.22
N SER A 11 8.02 8.75 0.77
CA SER A 11 8.08 10.10 0.23
C SER A 11 7.58 10.14 -1.22
N LYS A 12 6.91 11.23 -1.58
CA LYS A 12 6.50 11.49 -2.96
C LYS A 12 7.73 11.56 -3.86
N THR A 13 7.63 10.94 -5.03
CA THR A 13 8.71 10.97 -6.02
C THR A 13 8.14 11.01 -7.42
N SER A 14 8.77 11.79 -8.29
CA SER A 14 8.43 11.84 -9.72
C SER A 14 8.85 10.57 -10.47
N LEU A 15 9.63 9.68 -9.85
CA LEU A 15 10.13 8.45 -10.45
C LEU A 15 9.11 7.32 -10.47
N TYR A 16 8.17 7.29 -9.51
CA TYR A 16 7.16 6.24 -9.39
C TYR A 16 5.82 6.87 -9.10
N LYS A 17 4.92 6.82 -10.09
CA LYS A 17 3.59 7.42 -9.98
C LYS A 17 2.66 6.55 -9.15
N TYR A 18 2.76 5.23 -9.29
CA TYR A 18 1.85 4.30 -8.66
C TYR A 18 2.56 3.43 -7.63
N VAL A 19 1.86 3.15 -6.54
CA VAL A 19 2.20 2.12 -5.56
C VAL A 19 1.08 1.11 -5.50
N SER A 20 1.41 -0.16 -5.39
CA SER A 20 0.43 -1.23 -5.23
C SER A 20 0.72 -2.11 -4.03
N PHE A 21 -0.34 -2.61 -3.39
CA PHE A 21 -0.28 -3.49 -2.23
C PHE A 21 -1.04 -4.78 -2.51
N ILE A 22 -0.36 -5.91 -2.30
CA ILE A 22 -0.90 -7.25 -2.56
C ILE A 22 -0.69 -8.11 -1.31
N PRO A 23 -1.73 -8.70 -0.69
CA PRO A 23 -1.57 -9.60 0.44
C PRO A 23 -0.82 -10.88 0.02
N VAL A 24 0.07 -11.39 0.88
CA VAL A 24 0.94 -12.54 0.54
C VAL A 24 0.58 -13.84 1.27
N ASN A 25 0.06 -13.78 2.49
CA ASN A 25 -0.19 -14.97 3.33
C ASN A 25 -1.65 -15.09 3.83
N GLY A 26 -2.61 -14.89 2.93
CA GLY A 26 -4.04 -15.01 3.22
C GLY A 26 -4.68 -13.64 3.23
N GLU A 27 -4.59 -12.94 4.35
CA GLU A 27 -5.23 -11.64 4.50
C GLU A 27 -4.27 -10.60 5.09
N ALA A 28 -4.60 -9.34 4.89
CA ALA A 28 -3.89 -8.22 5.48
C ALA A 28 -4.84 -7.07 5.76
N THR A 29 -4.63 -6.35 6.86
CA THR A 29 -5.39 -5.15 7.20
C THR A 29 -4.46 -3.95 7.12
N ILE A 30 -4.83 -2.98 6.28
CA ILE A 30 -3.98 -1.83 5.95
C ILE A 30 -4.75 -0.52 6.05
N SER A 31 -4.09 0.49 6.60
CA SER A 31 -4.53 1.88 6.61
C SER A 31 -3.53 2.74 5.84
N LEU A 32 -4.03 3.63 4.97
CA LEU A 32 -3.23 4.46 4.07
C LEU A 32 -3.58 5.93 4.30
N SER A 33 -2.57 6.77 4.56
CA SER A 33 -2.71 8.22 4.72
C SER A 33 -1.70 8.97 3.85
N GLY A 34 -2.09 10.11 3.28
CA GLY A 34 -1.27 10.88 2.33
C GLY A 34 -1.23 10.31 0.91
N PHE A 35 -2.12 9.36 0.61
CA PHE A 35 -2.34 8.82 -0.74
C PHE A 35 -3.58 9.45 -1.36
N LYS A 36 -3.67 9.39 -2.70
CA LYS A 36 -4.84 9.82 -3.48
C LYS A 36 -6.13 9.14 -3.01
N TYR A 37 -6.03 7.87 -2.64
CA TYR A 37 -7.12 7.13 -2.01
C TYR A 37 -6.68 6.67 -0.63
N ASN A 38 -6.94 7.50 0.39
CA ASN A 38 -6.72 7.08 1.77
C ASN A 38 -7.64 5.91 2.14
N LEU A 39 -7.13 5.02 2.98
CA LEU A 39 -7.83 3.84 3.45
C LEU A 39 -7.78 3.79 4.97
N ASP A 40 -8.83 3.26 5.56
CA ASP A 40 -8.99 3.14 7.00
C ASP A 40 -9.39 1.68 7.31
N HIS A 41 -8.48 0.95 7.97
CA HIS A 41 -8.62 -0.46 8.37
C HIS A 41 -9.13 -1.36 7.23
N GLN A 42 -8.60 -1.17 6.01
CA GLN A 42 -9.04 -1.93 4.84
C GLN A 42 -8.48 -3.35 4.88
N ARG A 43 -9.37 -4.35 4.85
CA ARG A 43 -9.00 -5.76 4.72
C ARG A 43 -8.76 -6.13 3.27
N LEU A 44 -7.66 -6.83 3.01
CA LEU A 44 -7.24 -7.39 1.72
C LEU A 44 -7.21 -8.91 1.85
N GLU A 45 -7.74 -9.63 0.87
CA GLU A 45 -7.80 -11.10 0.89
C GLU A 45 -7.22 -11.69 -0.40
N ILE A 46 -6.36 -12.70 -0.29
CA ILE A 46 -5.83 -13.46 -1.41
C ILE A 46 -6.96 -14.20 -2.12
N GLY A 47 -7.12 -13.95 -3.41
CA GLY A 47 -8.16 -14.57 -4.24
C GLY A 47 -9.39 -13.68 -4.44
N SER A 48 -9.57 -12.67 -3.58
CA SER A 48 -10.28 -11.47 -4.01
C SER A 48 -9.35 -10.76 -5.00
N THR A 49 -9.85 -10.30 -6.14
CA THR A 49 -9.07 -9.51 -7.10
C THR A 49 -8.67 -8.12 -6.56
N LEU A 50 -8.82 -7.89 -5.25
CA LEU A 50 -8.63 -6.60 -4.61
C LEU A 50 -7.14 -6.37 -4.35
N THR A 51 -6.43 -6.00 -5.42
CA THR A 51 -5.13 -5.33 -5.30
C THR A 51 -5.38 -3.83 -5.19
N ILE A 52 -4.68 -3.16 -4.27
CA ILE A 52 -4.74 -1.70 -4.23
C ILE A 52 -3.69 -1.18 -5.20
N SER A 53 -4.08 -0.31 -6.14
CA SER A 53 -3.16 0.54 -6.89
C SER A 53 -3.50 2.00 -6.57
N ASN A 54 -2.53 2.74 -6.05
CA ASN A 54 -2.70 4.05 -5.46
C ASN A 54 -1.57 4.99 -5.87
N GLU A 55 -1.71 6.28 -5.59
CA GLU A 55 -0.71 7.30 -5.89
C GLU A 55 -0.39 8.07 -4.61
N VAL A 56 0.89 8.38 -4.37
CA VAL A 56 1.29 9.24 -3.24
C VAL A 56 0.92 10.69 -3.60
N GLU A 57 0.03 11.30 -2.83
CA GLU A 57 -0.48 12.65 -3.10
C GLU A 57 0.27 13.70 -2.29
N GLU A 58 0.56 13.42 -1.02
CA GLU A 58 1.31 14.30 -0.11
C GLU A 58 2.83 14.08 -0.21
N GLU A 59 3.63 15.00 0.32
CA GLU A 59 5.10 14.89 0.35
C GLU A 59 5.59 13.62 1.05
N VAL A 60 4.87 13.19 2.09
CA VAL A 60 5.08 11.93 2.80
C VAL A 60 3.73 11.27 3.04
N ALA A 61 3.61 10.00 2.63
CA ALA A 61 2.46 9.17 2.92
C ALA A 61 2.84 8.07 3.93
N THR A 62 1.87 7.65 4.73
CA THR A 62 2.01 6.66 5.78
C THR A 62 1.21 5.42 5.43
N ILE A 63 1.86 4.27 5.58
CA ILE A 63 1.27 2.94 5.44
C ILE A 63 1.28 2.33 6.83
N ASP A 64 0.11 2.00 7.36
CA ASP A 64 0.01 1.24 8.60
C ASP A 64 -0.50 -0.17 8.26
N LEU A 65 0.31 -1.18 8.54
CA LEU A 65 -0.07 -2.57 8.37
C LEU A 65 -0.38 -3.17 9.73
N GLU A 66 -1.66 -3.29 10.03
CA GLU A 66 -2.16 -3.76 11.33
C GLU A 66 -2.06 -5.28 11.45
N GLU A 67 -2.32 -5.98 10.34
CA GLU A 67 -2.30 -7.44 10.29
C GLU A 67 -1.75 -7.95 8.96
N GLY A 68 -1.07 -9.10 9.02
CA GLY A 68 -0.61 -9.83 7.84
C GLY A 68 0.67 -9.29 7.22
N GLN A 69 0.84 -9.60 5.93
CA GLN A 69 1.99 -9.19 5.13
C GLN A 69 1.53 -8.77 3.74
N VAL A 70 2.09 -7.67 3.24
CA VAL A 70 1.80 -7.17 1.90
C VAL A 70 3.06 -7.00 1.08
N LEU A 71 2.99 -7.35 -0.19
CA LEU A 71 3.98 -6.99 -1.18
C LEU A 71 3.66 -5.58 -1.69
N GLN A 72 4.53 -4.63 -1.37
CA GLN A 72 4.53 -3.29 -1.94
C GLN A 72 5.27 -3.30 -3.28
N MET A 73 4.62 -2.84 -4.34
CA MET A 73 5.21 -2.64 -5.67
C MET A 73 5.13 -1.16 -6.03
N LYS A 74 6.22 -0.60 -6.57
CA LYS A 74 6.22 0.77 -7.11
C LYS A 74 6.35 0.66 -8.62
N SER A 75 5.51 1.37 -9.36
CA SER A 75 5.51 1.37 -10.81
C SER A 75 5.53 2.79 -11.37
N LYS A 76 6.06 2.90 -12.57
CA LYS A 76 6.04 4.09 -13.40
C LYS A 76 5.37 3.67 -14.71
N ASP A 77 4.22 4.24 -15.04
CA ASP A 77 3.74 4.14 -16.42
C ASP A 77 4.77 4.83 -17.33
N LEU A 78 5.12 4.16 -18.43
CA LEU A 78 6.09 4.62 -19.44
C LEU A 78 5.76 6.00 -19.99
#